data_AF-A0A7R9EFF0-F1
#
_entry.id   AF-A0A7R9EFF0-F1
#
_cell.length_a   1.000
_cell.length_b   1.000
_cell.length_c   1.000
_cell.angle_alpha   90.00
_cell.angle_beta   90.00
_cell.angle_gamma   90.00
#
_symmetry.space_group_name_H-M   'P 1'
#
loop_
_entity.id
_entity.type
_entity.pdbx_description
1 polymer ?
#
loop_
_entity_poly.entity_id
_entity_poly.type
_entity_poly.pdbx_seq_one_letter_code
_entity_poly.pdbx_strand_id
1 'polypeptide(L)'
;MFQKTEDRSLPIAVRLHRTLELADDKFYVITCGKAGFKNARNETSLVSLKLLDKNNKRLQEVIKFHSYTLRADIERPDGAYGIRVKNCFAFNKRNNSVPFIDERG
;
A
#
# COMPACT_ATOMS: atom_id res chain seq x y z
N MET A 1 15.49 -23.25 -0.48
CA MET A 1 14.29 -23.05 0.37
C MET A 1 13.74 -21.66 0.05
N PHE A 2 12.74 -21.56 -0.82
CA PHE A 2 12.15 -20.27 -1.17
C PHE A 2 11.34 -19.79 0.03
N GLN A 3 11.84 -18.76 0.73
CA GLN A 3 11.07 -18.04 1.73
C GLN A 3 9.89 -17.42 0.96
N LYS A 4 8.70 -17.99 1.11
CA LYS A 4 7.48 -17.46 0.50
C LYS A 4 7.24 -16.13 1.18
N THR A 5 7.76 -15.05 0.61
CA THR A 5 7.52 -13.71 1.14
C THR A 5 6.00 -13.52 1.13
N GLU A 6 5.43 -13.25 2.31
CA GLU A 6 4.01 -12.94 2.46
C GLU A 6 3.77 -11.53 1.91
N ASP A 7 4.08 -11.34 0.63
CA ASP A 7 4.03 -10.05 -0.02
C ASP A 7 2.57 -9.71 -0.29
N ARG A 8 2.12 -8.56 0.22
CA ARG A 8 0.79 -8.02 -0.10
C ARG A 8 0.93 -6.89 -1.09
N SER A 9 0.29 -7.09 -2.24
CA SER A 9 0.32 -6.15 -3.36
C SER A 9 -1.04 -5.46 -3.51
N LEU A 10 -1.03 -4.13 -3.61
CA LEU A 10 -2.18 -3.30 -3.90
C LEU A 10 -2.04 -2.73 -5.32
N PRO A 11 -2.81 -3.22 -6.31
CA PRO A 11 -2.85 -2.61 -7.63
C PRO A 11 -3.61 -1.29 -7.58
N ILE A 12 -3.13 -0.30 -8.32
CA ILE A 12 -3.70 1.05 -8.40
C ILE A 12 -3.76 1.48 -9.86
N ALA A 13 -4.93 1.92 -10.31
CA ALA A 13 -5.07 2.61 -11.60
C ALA A 13 -5.01 4.12 -11.38
N VAL A 14 -4.08 4.79 -12.07
CA VAL A 14 -3.90 6.25 -12.01
C VAL A 14 -4.44 6.87 -13.28
N ARG A 15 -5.55 7.60 -13.13
CA ARG A 15 -6.24 8.32 -14.20
C ARG A 15 -5.70 9.72 -14.37
N LEU A 16 -5.63 10.20 -15.61
CA LEU A 16 -5.29 11.59 -15.91
C LEU A 16 -6.42 12.56 -15.54
N HIS A 17 -7.67 12.14 -15.75
CA HIS A 17 -8.86 12.92 -15.45
C HIS A 17 -10.01 11.99 -15.04
N ARG A 18 -11.03 12.53 -14.35
CA ARG A 18 -12.14 11.73 -13.80
C ARG A 18 -13.05 11.13 -14.87
N THR A 19 -13.28 11.86 -15.97
CA THR A 19 -14.34 11.57 -16.95
C THR A 19 -13.84 11.32 -18.37
N LEU A 20 -12.53 11.52 -18.64
CA LEU A 20 -11.96 11.28 -19.96
C LEU A 20 -11.49 9.82 -20.02
N GLU A 21 -12.36 8.93 -20.52
CA GLU A 21 -12.03 7.50 -20.70
C GLU A 21 -10.97 7.24 -21.78
N LEU A 22 -10.81 8.18 -22.74
CA LEU A 22 -9.85 8.09 -23.85
C LEU A 22 -8.38 8.31 -23.44
N ALA A 23 -8.12 8.67 -22.19
CA ALA A 23 -6.77 8.87 -21.68
C ALA A 23 -6.28 7.57 -21.01
N ASP A 24 -5.14 7.03 -21.46
CA ASP A 24 -4.60 5.79 -20.91
C ASP A 24 -4.37 5.86 -19.39
N ASP A 25 -4.99 4.94 -18.67
CA ASP A 25 -4.75 4.71 -17.25
C ASP A 25 -3.35 4.13 -17.03
N LYS A 26 -2.64 4.63 -16.02
CA LYS A 26 -1.34 4.10 -15.62
C LYS A 26 -1.51 3.16 -14.43
N PHE A 27 -1.13 1.90 -14.61
CA PHE A 27 -1.21 0.88 -13.56
C PHE A 27 0.08 0.81 -12.75
N TYR A 28 -0.05 0.82 -11.43
CA TYR A 28 1.03 0.63 -10.47
C TYR A 28 0.67 -0.47 -9.48
N VAL A 29 1.68 -1.07 -8.86
CA VAL A 29 1.50 -2.07 -7.80
C VAL A 29 2.35 -1.64 -6.62
N ILE A 30 1.71 -1.44 -5.46
CA ILE A 30 2.41 -1.20 -4.20
C ILE A 30 2.54 -2.54 -3.47
N THR A 31 3.76 -2.96 -3.16
CA THR A 31 4.02 -4.24 -2.48
C THR A 31 4.64 -4.02 -1.11
N CYS A 32 4.10 -4.67 -0.08
CA CYS A 32 4.71 -4.78 1.24
C CYS A 32 5.46 -6.12 1.36
N GLY A 33 6.77 -6.04 1.63
CA GLY A 33 7.69 -7.19 1.72
C GLY A 33 7.49 -8.17 2.89
N LYS A 34 6.68 -7.78 3.88
CA LYS A 34 6.36 -8.61 5.05
C LYS A 34 4.96 -8.28 5.53
N ALA A 35 3.97 -9.01 5.04
CA ALA A 35 2.58 -8.76 5.39
C ALA A 35 2.03 -9.65 6.50
N GLY A 36 2.87 -10.35 7.25
CA GLY A 36 2.44 -11.08 8.43
C GLY A 36 3.48 -11.14 9.55
N PHE A 37 2.98 -11.25 10.77
CA PHE A 37 3.78 -11.43 11.98
C PHE A 37 3.04 -12.32 12.98
N LYS A 38 3.79 -12.95 13.89
CA LYS A 38 3.22 -13.72 15.00
C LYS A 38 2.79 -12.77 16.12
N ASN A 39 1.53 -12.86 16.51
CA ASN A 39 0.92 -12.01 17.52
C ASN A 39 1.08 -12.62 18.94
N ALA A 40 0.50 -11.98 19.97
CA ALA A 40 0.68 -12.40 21.36
C ALA A 40 -0.02 -13.74 21.67
N ARG A 41 -0.94 -14.16 20.81
CA ARG A 41 -1.65 -15.44 20.87
C ARG A 41 -0.98 -16.53 20.03
N ASN A 42 0.22 -16.26 19.50
CA ASN A 42 0.95 -17.13 18.57
C ASN A 42 0.22 -17.38 17.23
N GLU A 43 -0.81 -16.58 16.94
CA GLU A 43 -1.53 -16.58 15.67
C GLU A 43 -0.80 -15.69 14.66
N THR A 44 -1.03 -15.90 13.37
CA THR A 44 -0.49 -15.03 12.33
C THR A 44 -1.44 -13.86 12.11
N SER A 45 -1.02 -12.66 12.50
CA SER A 45 -1.69 -11.41 12.15
C SER A 45 -1.17 -10.91 10.81
N LEU A 46 -2.09 -10.45 9.96
CA LEU A 46 -1.76 -9.97 8.62
C LEU A 46 -1.80 -8.45 8.56
N VAL A 47 -0.94 -7.86 7.74
CA VAL A 47 -0.94 -6.44 7.41
C VAL A 47 -1.61 -6.25 6.06
N SER A 48 -2.59 -5.37 6.00
CA SER A 48 -3.29 -5.00 4.77
C SER A 48 -2.97 -3.56 4.38
N LEU A 49 -2.84 -3.31 3.08
CA LEU A 49 -2.73 -1.98 2.51
C LEU A 49 -4.06 -1.57 1.87
N LYS A 50 -4.47 -0.33 2.10
CA LYS A 50 -5.67 0.26 1.50
C LYS A 50 -5.39 1.70 1.09
N LEU A 51 -5.95 2.09 -0.04
CA LEU A 51 -5.95 3.47 -0.49
C LEU A 51 -7.29 4.11 -0.14
N LEU A 52 -7.24 5.28 0.47
CA LEU A 52 -8.40 5.98 0.98
C LEU A 52 -8.51 7.37 0.36
N ASP A 53 -9.73 7.80 0.10
CA ASP A 53 -10.01 9.20 -0.20
C ASP A 53 -10.02 10.07 1.07
N LYS A 54 -10.24 11.36 0.86
CA LYS A 54 -10.40 12.37 1.93
C LYS A 54 -11.54 12.10 2.92
N ASN A 55 -12.49 11.24 2.56
CA ASN A 55 -13.60 10.82 3.41
C ASN A 55 -13.37 9.42 4.02
N ASN A 56 -12.14 8.89 3.99
CA ASN A 56 -11.77 7.54 4.41
C ASN A 56 -12.47 6.40 3.65
N LYS A 57 -13.00 6.67 2.45
CA LYS A 57 -13.58 5.64 1.59
C LYS A 57 -12.48 4.92 0.83
N ARG A 58 -12.53 3.57 0.82
CA ARG A 58 -11.62 2.73 0.05
C ARG A 58 -11.76 3.00 -1.45
N LEU A 59 -10.62 3.16 -2.13
CA LEU A 59 -10.51 3.36 -3.56
C LEU A 59 -9.70 2.24 -4.23
N GLN A 60 -9.97 2.01 -5.51
CA GLN A 60 -9.12 1.22 -6.42
C GLN A 60 -8.48 2.08 -7.52
N GLU A 61 -8.97 3.31 -7.66
CA GLU A 61 -8.60 4.25 -8.72
C GLU A 61 -8.24 5.60 -8.10
N VAL A 62 -7.22 6.25 -8.64
CA VAL A 62 -6.80 7.59 -8.24
C VAL A 62 -6.70 8.52 -9.43
N ILE A 63 -6.87 9.80 -9.19
CA ILE A 63 -6.75 10.86 -10.17
C ILE A 63 -5.44 11.59 -9.93
N LYS A 64 -4.71 11.88 -11.00
CA LYS A 64 -3.47 12.65 -10.92
C LYS A 64 -3.70 13.99 -10.20
N PHE A 65 -2.69 14.45 -9.47
CA PHE A 65 -2.70 15.72 -8.72
C PHE A 65 -3.75 15.82 -7.60
N HIS A 66 -4.30 14.69 -7.15
CA HIS A 66 -5.15 14.62 -5.98
C HIS A 66 -4.41 13.92 -4.83
N SER A 67 -4.72 14.33 -3.60
CA SER A 67 -4.16 13.73 -2.40
C SER A 67 -4.98 12.54 -1.94
N TYR A 68 -4.29 11.47 -1.54
CA TYR A 68 -4.88 10.22 -1.05
C TYR A 68 -4.10 9.72 0.16
N THR A 69 -4.75 8.90 0.97
CA THR A 69 -4.11 8.25 2.13
C THR A 69 -3.84 6.79 1.80
N LEU A 70 -2.57 6.41 1.77
CA LEU A 70 -2.17 5.00 1.80
C LEU A 70 -2.09 4.54 3.25
N ARG A 71 -2.96 3.62 3.64
CA ARG A 71 -3.08 3.12 5.02
C ARG A 71 -2.61 1.68 5.12
N ALA A 72 -1.78 1.41 6.12
CA ALA A 72 -1.46 0.06 6.58
C ALA A 72 -2.26 -0.26 7.85
N ASP A 73 -2.98 -1.39 7.87
CA ASP A 73 -3.76 -1.85 9.03
C ASP A 73 -3.42 -3.30 9.39
N ILE A 74 -3.46 -3.64 10.68
CA ILE A 74 -3.44 -5.03 11.16
C ILE A 74 -4.85 -5.63 11.00
N GLU A 75 -4.95 -6.76 10.30
CA GLU A 75 -6.15 -7.59 10.31
C GLU A 75 -6.26 -8.30 11.67
N ARG A 76 -7.40 -8.11 12.35
CA ARG A 76 -7.68 -8.68 13.69
C ARG A 76 -6.59 -8.31 14.72
N PRO A 77 -6.48 -7.03 15.10
CA PRO A 77 -5.50 -6.60 16.10
C PRO A 77 -5.78 -7.25 17.46
N ASP A 78 -4.72 -7.68 18.15
CA ASP A 78 -4.77 -8.26 19.49
C ASP A 78 -4.49 -7.23 20.61
N GLY A 79 -4.13 -5.99 20.23
CA GLY A 79 -3.80 -4.89 21.13
C GLY A 79 -2.38 -4.95 21.71
N ALA A 80 -1.65 -6.05 21.52
CA ALA A 80 -0.30 -6.23 22.04
C ALA A 80 0.77 -5.70 21.07
N TYR A 81 0.47 -5.69 19.78
CA TYR A 81 1.38 -5.25 18.72
C TYR A 81 0.80 -4.08 17.92
N GLY A 82 1.67 -3.12 17.59
CA GLY A 82 1.40 -2.04 16.63
C GLY A 82 2.19 -2.22 15.33
N ILE A 83 1.87 -1.42 14.31
CA ILE A 83 2.63 -1.35 13.05
C ILE A 83 3.38 -0.01 12.98
N ARG A 84 4.60 -0.06 12.46
CA ARG A 84 5.32 1.11 11.93
C ARG A 84 5.78 0.79 10.51
N VAL A 85 5.49 1.68 9.57
CA VAL A 85 5.97 1.54 8.19
C VAL A 85 7.42 2.01 8.14
N LYS A 86 8.37 1.12 7.89
CA LYS A 86 9.80 1.47 7.90
C LYS A 86 10.30 2.09 6.60
N ASN A 87 9.73 1.67 5.47
CA ASN A 87 10.13 2.14 4.14
C ASN A 87 8.93 1.98 3.19
N CYS A 88 8.72 2.99 2.33
CA CYS A 88 7.78 2.93 1.23
C CYS A 88 8.37 3.73 0.07
N PHE A 89 8.49 3.11 -1.10
CA PHE A 89 9.04 3.75 -2.30
C PHE A 89 8.20 3.42 -3.53
N ALA A 90 8.09 4.36 -4.45
CA ALA A 90 7.57 4.12 -5.80
C ALA A 90 8.73 4.01 -6.78
N PHE A 91 8.63 3.09 -7.73
CA PHE A 91 9.54 2.98 -8.87
C PHE A 91 8.76 3.14 -10.18
N ASN A 92 9.41 3.68 -11.21
CA ASN A 92 8.85 3.76 -12.57
C ASN A 92 9.65 2.89 -13.56
N LYS A 93 9.15 2.74 -14.79
CA LYS A 93 9.84 1.98 -15.86
C LYS A 93 11.22 2.52 -16.24
N ARG A 94 11.57 3.73 -15.83
CA ARG A 94 12.90 4.35 -16.03
C ARG A 94 13.83 4.11 -14.83
N ASN A 95 13.43 3.26 -13.89
CA ASN A 95 14.16 2.93 -12.66
C ASN A 95 14.38 4.12 -11.71
N ASN A 96 13.53 5.15 -11.79
CA ASN A 96 13.54 6.24 -10.82
C ASN A 96 12.74 5.79 -9.59
N SER A 97 13.39 5.82 -8.42
CA SER A 97 12.75 5.54 -7.13
C SER A 97 12.48 6.84 -6.38
N VAL A 98 11.27 6.99 -5.83
CA VAL A 98 10.89 8.12 -4.98
C VAL A 98 10.48 7.58 -3.60
N PRO A 99 11.18 7.94 -2.52
CA PRO A 99 10.76 7.56 -1.17
C PRO A 99 9.51 8.34 -0.78
N PHE A 100 8.48 7.62 -0.31
CA PHE A 100 7.26 8.22 0.26
C PHE A 100 7.38 8.45 1.76
N ILE A 101 8.31 7.76 2.41
CA ILE A 101 8.52 7.75 3.85
C ILE A 101 10.03 7.71 4.09
N ASP A 102 10.52 8.39 5.12
CA ASP A 102 11.93 8.32 5.50
C ASP A 102 12.22 7.07 6.35
N GLU A 103 13.49 6.79 6.66
CA GLU A 103 13.92 5.65 7.49
C GLU A 103 13.35 5.68 8.92
N ARG A 104 12.71 6.78 9.32
CA ARG A 104 12.09 6.93 10.64
C ARG A 104 10.59 6.61 10.60
N GLY A 105 9.98 6.34 9.45
CA GLY A 105 8.59 5.88 9.39
C GLY A 105 7.56 6.94 9.75
#